data_AF-A0A524LHP9-F1
#
_entry.id   AF-A0A524LHP9-F1
#
_cell.length_a   1.000
_cell.length_b   1.000
_cell.length_c   1.000
_cell.angle_alpha   90.00
_cell.angle_beta   90.00
_cell.angle_gamma   90.00
#
_symmetry.space_group_name_H-M   'P 1'
#
loop_
_entity.id
_entity.type
_entity.pdbx_description
1 polymer ?
#
loop_
_entity_poly.entity_id
_entity_poly.type
_entity_poly.pdbx_seq_one_letter_code
_entity_poly.pdbx_strand_id
1 'polypeptide(L)'
;MKAQPTAAMIAALLLWFPTLAWSQAPEASSDATRATMRQIVDSLAFVLPLSLSDEPFADPAQHRAILDALDTLAKKGADLERHVEKRDLGFAFLSRSLARDMREIRNRYEAGHIAEARFLLLEVSDHCAACHSRLPDDREHPIGRRLVDDPRVAALDLDERVELEVATRQFDRALTSYETLFADPDFSPAELDLHGHIDGYLEVVVRVQNDPTRALRTFRTLAERKDLPAALRENLGAWIASLRMLEGRPPASSPLGGARELIAQAQDPSRYPDDRSALVNYLFASGLLNRFTTTSGVTSSDLGEACYLLGVIESRIGRSFWLSQTEFYLEQAILLAPERAFANDAYELLEEFLV
;
A
#
# COMPACT_ATOMS: atom_id res chain seq x y z
N MET A 1 -71.61 -34.02 0.49
CA MET A 1 -70.38 -34.29 -0.29
C MET A 1 -69.22 -33.69 0.48
N LYS A 2 -68.36 -34.52 1.07
CA LYS A 2 -67.19 -34.11 1.87
C LYS A 2 -65.96 -34.16 0.95
N ALA A 3 -65.29 -33.02 0.76
CA ALA A 3 -64.04 -32.94 0.01
C ALA A 3 -62.85 -33.17 0.95
N GLN A 4 -61.96 -34.08 0.56
CA GLN A 4 -60.67 -34.35 1.22
C GLN A 4 -59.65 -33.27 0.83
N PRO A 5 -58.74 -32.85 1.73
CA PRO A 5 -57.55 -32.11 1.33
C PRO A 5 -56.46 -33.09 0.89
N THR A 6 -55.91 -32.85 -0.29
CA THR A 6 -54.74 -33.51 -0.85
C THR A 6 -53.48 -33.07 -0.10
N ALA A 7 -52.74 -34.05 0.42
CA ALA A 7 -51.43 -33.87 1.03
C ALA A 7 -50.41 -33.44 -0.04
N ALA A 8 -49.76 -32.31 0.17
CA ALA A 8 -48.62 -31.86 -0.62
C ALA A 8 -47.34 -32.56 -0.12
N MET A 9 -46.75 -33.41 -0.98
CA MET A 9 -45.37 -33.89 -0.83
C MET A 9 -44.42 -32.71 -1.07
N ILE A 10 -43.80 -32.21 0.00
CA ILE A 10 -42.60 -31.36 -0.11
C ILE A 10 -41.41 -32.31 -0.24
N ALA A 11 -40.93 -32.46 -1.48
CA ALA A 11 -39.71 -33.19 -1.79
C ALA A 11 -38.50 -32.40 -1.29
N ALA A 12 -37.76 -32.98 -0.36
CA ALA A 12 -36.48 -32.47 0.12
C ALA A 12 -35.42 -32.59 -0.98
N LEU A 13 -35.16 -31.49 -1.68
CA LEU A 13 -33.98 -31.30 -2.52
C LEU A 13 -32.81 -30.89 -1.62
N LEU A 14 -32.10 -31.89 -1.09
CA LEU A 14 -30.78 -31.71 -0.50
C LEU A 14 -29.80 -31.38 -1.63
N LEU A 15 -29.60 -30.08 -1.86
CA LEU A 15 -28.54 -29.55 -2.72
C LEU A 15 -27.19 -29.92 -2.11
N TRP A 16 -26.57 -30.94 -2.69
CA TRP A 16 -25.20 -31.36 -2.39
C TRP A 16 -24.26 -30.33 -3.02
N PHE A 17 -24.01 -29.22 -2.31
CA PHE A 17 -22.91 -28.34 -2.67
C PHE A 17 -21.60 -29.09 -2.36
N PRO A 18 -20.75 -29.39 -3.36
CA PRO A 18 -19.42 -29.87 -3.06
C PRO A 18 -18.74 -28.79 -2.25
N THR A 19 -18.35 -29.11 -1.02
CA THR A 19 -17.37 -28.32 -0.29
C THR A 19 -16.12 -28.32 -1.17
N LEU A 20 -15.91 -27.22 -1.91
CA LEU A 20 -14.65 -26.92 -2.57
C LEU A 20 -13.62 -26.79 -1.46
N ALA A 21 -13.06 -27.92 -1.05
CA ALA A 21 -11.86 -27.97 -0.23
C ALA A 21 -10.78 -27.32 -1.09
N TRP A 22 -10.47 -26.07 -0.78
CA TRP A 22 -9.31 -25.38 -1.32
C TRP A 22 -8.08 -26.23 -1.01
N SER A 23 -7.65 -26.98 -2.01
CA SER A 23 -6.41 -27.74 -1.99
C SER A 23 -5.28 -26.73 -1.79
N GLN A 24 -4.64 -26.77 -0.61
CA GLN A 24 -3.45 -25.99 -0.35
C GLN A 24 -2.33 -26.54 -1.24
N ALA A 25 -2.21 -26.03 -2.46
CA ALA A 25 -1.01 -26.25 -3.26
C ALA A 25 0.20 -25.77 -2.43
N PRO A 26 1.36 -26.43 -2.52
CA PRO A 26 2.49 -26.16 -1.65
C PRO A 26 2.82 -24.66 -1.67
N GLU A 27 2.84 -24.07 -0.48
CA GLU A 27 3.26 -22.69 -0.29
C GLU A 27 4.71 -22.58 -0.74
N ALA A 28 5.03 -21.59 -1.59
CA ALA A 28 6.42 -21.35 -1.95
C ALA A 28 7.21 -21.12 -0.66
N SER A 29 8.34 -21.81 -0.51
CA SER A 29 9.13 -21.63 0.71
C SER A 29 9.55 -20.16 0.82
N SER A 30 9.57 -19.65 2.05
CA SER A 30 10.06 -18.30 2.35
C SER A 30 11.43 -18.00 1.70
N ASP A 31 12.25 -19.04 1.47
CA ASP A 31 13.52 -18.95 0.75
C ASP A 31 13.39 -18.62 -0.74
N ALA A 32 12.41 -19.18 -1.44
CA ALA A 32 12.18 -18.90 -2.86
C ALA A 32 11.78 -17.43 -3.07
N THR A 33 10.87 -16.91 -2.23
CA THR A 33 10.49 -15.49 -2.24
C THR A 33 11.69 -14.59 -1.97
N ARG A 34 12.51 -14.91 -0.95
CA ARG A 34 13.74 -14.16 -0.65
C ARG A 34 14.73 -14.16 -1.82
N ALA A 35 14.92 -15.30 -2.47
CA ALA A 35 15.81 -15.41 -3.63
C ALA A 35 15.32 -14.58 -4.81
N THR A 36 14.01 -14.60 -5.09
CA THR A 36 13.39 -13.75 -6.13
C THR A 36 13.55 -12.27 -5.80
N MET A 37 13.24 -11.84 -4.58
CA MET A 37 13.40 -10.44 -4.17
C MET A 37 14.86 -9.96 -4.26
N ARG A 38 15.84 -10.83 -3.96
CA ARG A 38 17.25 -10.49 -4.15
C ARG A 38 17.56 -10.13 -5.60
N GLN A 39 17.07 -10.92 -6.55
CA GLN A 39 17.32 -10.69 -7.97
C GLN A 39 16.58 -9.44 -8.50
N ILE A 40 15.39 -9.15 -7.95
CA ILE A 40 14.67 -7.90 -8.23
C ILE A 40 15.51 -6.70 -7.75
N VAL A 41 15.95 -6.71 -6.49
CA VAL A 41 16.74 -5.60 -5.92
C VAL A 41 18.08 -5.44 -6.65
N ASP A 42 18.77 -6.53 -6.98
CA ASP A 42 20.03 -6.46 -7.73
C ASP A 42 19.83 -5.81 -9.11
N SER A 43 18.71 -6.09 -9.77
CA SER A 43 18.37 -5.50 -11.08
C SER A 43 17.98 -4.03 -10.93
N LEU A 44 17.18 -3.68 -9.92
CA LEU A 44 16.82 -2.29 -9.61
C LEU A 44 18.05 -1.45 -9.23
N ALA A 45 18.99 -2.01 -8.47
CA ALA A 45 20.25 -1.34 -8.13
C ALA A 45 21.12 -1.02 -9.35
N PHE A 46 20.92 -1.73 -10.45
CA PHE A 46 21.53 -1.38 -11.72
C PHE A 46 20.72 -0.32 -12.49
N VAL A 47 19.43 -0.57 -12.73
CA VAL A 47 18.63 0.24 -13.67
C VAL A 47 18.12 1.55 -13.10
N LEU A 48 17.78 1.59 -11.81
CA LEU A 48 17.10 2.73 -11.21
C LEU A 48 17.98 3.99 -11.15
N PRO A 49 19.27 3.91 -10.78
CA PRO A 49 20.14 5.09 -10.87
C PRO A 49 20.29 5.63 -12.29
N LEU A 50 20.24 4.75 -13.30
CA LEU A 50 20.31 5.16 -14.70
C LEU A 50 19.02 5.87 -15.13
N SER A 51 17.86 5.44 -14.62
CA SER A 51 16.56 6.01 -14.97
C SER A 51 16.27 7.36 -14.34
N LEU A 52 17.17 7.92 -13.53
CA LEU A 52 16.96 9.26 -12.94
C LEU A 52 17.26 10.39 -13.92
N SER A 53 18.05 10.12 -14.96
CA SER A 53 18.30 11.06 -16.06
C SER A 53 18.14 10.41 -17.43
N ASP A 54 17.77 11.21 -18.43
CA ASP A 54 17.49 10.69 -19.77
C ASP A 54 18.75 10.16 -20.46
N GLU A 55 19.88 10.86 -20.32
CA GLU A 55 21.12 10.56 -21.05
C GLU A 55 21.68 9.17 -20.74
N PRO A 56 21.91 8.74 -19.47
CA PRO A 56 22.44 7.41 -19.16
C PRO A 56 21.46 6.28 -19.50
N PHE A 57 20.15 6.52 -19.38
CA PHE A 57 19.13 5.49 -19.66
C PHE A 57 18.93 5.26 -21.17
N ALA A 58 19.14 6.30 -21.97
CA ALA A 58 19.05 6.27 -23.43
C ALA A 58 20.38 5.95 -24.14
N ASP A 59 21.49 5.83 -23.39
CA ASP A 59 22.82 5.54 -23.95
C ASP A 59 22.83 4.19 -24.71
N PRO A 60 23.10 4.18 -26.03
CA PRO A 60 23.19 2.95 -26.81
C PRO A 60 24.23 1.96 -26.27
N ALA A 61 25.28 2.44 -25.60
CA ALA A 61 26.29 1.58 -24.98
C ALA A 61 25.74 0.81 -23.77
N GLN A 62 24.72 1.35 -23.08
CA GLN A 62 24.05 0.72 -21.94
C GLN A 62 22.83 -0.11 -22.35
N HIS A 63 22.31 0.08 -23.56
CA HIS A 63 21.03 -0.50 -24.01
C HIS A 63 20.91 -2.00 -23.72
N ARG A 64 21.95 -2.79 -24.04
CA ARG A 64 21.91 -4.24 -23.80
C ARG A 64 21.85 -4.58 -22.31
N ALA A 65 22.66 -3.91 -21.49
CA ALA A 65 22.73 -4.16 -20.05
C ALA A 65 21.42 -3.75 -19.35
N ILE A 66 20.82 -2.63 -19.76
CA ILE A 66 19.50 -2.19 -19.26
C ILE A 66 18.45 -3.23 -19.65
N LEU A 67 18.40 -3.65 -20.92
CA LEU A 67 17.44 -4.65 -21.37
C LEU A 67 17.58 -5.99 -20.64
N ASP A 68 18.80 -6.47 -20.40
CA ASP A 68 19.05 -7.71 -19.63
C ASP A 68 18.55 -7.61 -18.17
N ALA A 69 18.70 -6.43 -17.55
CA ALA A 69 18.18 -6.18 -16.21
C ALA A 69 16.65 -6.06 -16.20
N LEU A 70 16.04 -5.41 -17.20
CA LEU A 70 14.58 -5.34 -17.35
C LEU A 70 13.96 -6.71 -17.65
N ASP A 71 14.62 -7.55 -18.45
CA ASP A 71 14.24 -8.96 -18.67
C ASP A 71 14.25 -9.74 -17.35
N THR A 72 15.25 -9.50 -16.51
CA THR A 72 15.33 -10.10 -15.17
C THR A 72 14.18 -9.62 -14.29
N LEU A 73 13.87 -8.33 -14.25
CA LEU A 73 12.72 -7.78 -13.52
C LEU A 73 11.41 -8.42 -13.99
N ALA A 74 11.13 -8.41 -15.29
CA ALA A 74 9.92 -8.99 -15.86
C ALA A 74 9.73 -10.47 -15.48
N LYS A 75 10.81 -11.26 -15.60
CA LYS A 75 10.80 -12.67 -15.19
C LYS A 75 10.59 -12.84 -13.69
N LYS A 76 11.28 -12.05 -12.87
CA LYS A 76 11.22 -12.17 -11.41
C LYS A 76 9.94 -11.63 -10.81
N GLY A 77 9.32 -10.62 -11.42
CA GLY A 77 7.96 -10.18 -11.09
C GLY A 77 6.97 -11.33 -11.25
N ALA A 78 7.03 -12.07 -12.36
CA ALA A 78 6.17 -13.25 -12.57
C ALA A 78 6.47 -14.40 -11.59
N ASP A 79 7.74 -14.58 -11.18
CA ASP A 79 8.08 -15.52 -10.10
C ASP A 79 7.48 -15.07 -8.76
N LEU A 80 7.58 -13.77 -8.44
CA LEU A 80 7.07 -13.20 -7.19
C LEU A 80 5.55 -13.34 -7.09
N GLU A 81 4.82 -13.01 -8.16
CA GLU A 81 3.37 -13.21 -8.30
C GLU A 81 2.97 -14.62 -7.85
N ARG A 82 3.62 -15.65 -8.40
CA ARG A 82 3.36 -17.06 -8.06
C ARG A 82 3.71 -17.41 -6.61
N HIS A 83 4.73 -16.77 -6.05
CA HIS A 83 5.17 -17.03 -4.68
C HIS A 83 4.22 -16.46 -3.63
N VAL A 84 3.57 -15.32 -3.91
CA VAL A 84 2.76 -14.59 -2.92
C VAL A 84 1.26 -14.66 -3.17
N GLU A 85 0.81 -15.31 -4.24
CA GLU A 85 -0.61 -15.51 -4.60
C GLU A 85 -1.46 -16.01 -3.43
N LYS A 86 -0.89 -16.84 -2.54
CA LYS A 86 -1.60 -17.47 -1.41
C LYS A 86 -1.42 -16.76 -0.07
N ARG A 87 -0.69 -15.65 -0.02
CA ARG A 87 -0.35 -14.98 1.25
C ARG A 87 -1.57 -14.24 1.83
N ASP A 88 -2.06 -13.26 1.08
CA ASP A 88 -3.34 -12.58 1.28
C ASP A 88 -3.74 -11.86 0.00
N LEU A 89 -5.01 -11.42 -0.05
CA LEU A 89 -5.62 -10.78 -1.21
C LEU A 89 -4.83 -9.54 -1.66
N GLY A 90 -4.38 -8.70 -0.73
CA GLY A 90 -3.63 -7.48 -1.08
C GLY A 90 -2.27 -7.79 -1.69
N PHE A 91 -1.51 -8.75 -1.15
CA PHE A 91 -0.24 -9.17 -1.77
C PHE A 91 -0.45 -9.80 -3.15
N ALA A 92 -1.51 -10.59 -3.34
CA ALA A 92 -1.84 -11.15 -4.64
C ALA A 92 -2.18 -10.06 -5.68
N PHE A 93 -2.88 -8.99 -5.28
CA PHE A 93 -3.12 -7.84 -6.16
C PHE A 93 -1.83 -7.08 -6.50
N LEU A 94 -1.09 -6.66 -5.48
CA LEU A 94 0.11 -5.83 -5.66
C LEU A 94 1.19 -6.54 -6.47
N SER A 95 1.42 -7.83 -6.21
CA SER A 95 2.41 -8.61 -6.97
C SER A 95 2.02 -8.81 -8.44
N ARG A 96 0.72 -8.97 -8.74
CA ARG A 96 0.21 -9.04 -10.12
C ARG A 96 0.36 -7.71 -10.86
N SER A 97 0.06 -6.60 -10.19
CA SER A 97 0.30 -5.27 -10.78
C SER A 97 1.78 -5.07 -11.06
N LEU A 98 2.64 -5.29 -10.06
CA LEU A 98 4.08 -5.16 -10.21
C LEU A 98 4.64 -6.03 -11.34
N ALA A 99 4.20 -7.29 -11.44
CA ALA A 99 4.63 -8.19 -12.51
C ALA A 99 4.19 -7.71 -13.90
N ARG A 100 3.01 -7.09 -14.00
CA ARG A 100 2.52 -6.47 -15.25
C ARG A 100 3.37 -5.27 -15.62
N ASP A 101 3.62 -4.38 -14.67
CA ASP A 101 4.36 -3.13 -14.91
C ASP A 101 5.81 -3.42 -15.28
N MET A 102 6.46 -4.39 -14.62
CA MET A 102 7.81 -4.85 -15.00
C MET A 102 7.88 -5.40 -16.44
N ARG A 103 6.84 -6.12 -16.90
CA ARG A 103 6.76 -6.57 -18.30
C ARG A 103 6.55 -5.40 -19.25
N GLU A 104 5.71 -4.44 -18.87
CA GLU A 104 5.43 -3.27 -19.70
C GLU A 104 6.67 -2.38 -19.86
N ILE A 105 7.38 -2.07 -18.76
CA ILE A 105 8.65 -1.33 -18.78
C ILE A 105 9.63 -1.99 -19.77
N ARG A 106 9.80 -3.31 -19.66
CA ARG A 106 10.67 -4.08 -20.55
C ARG A 106 10.25 -3.96 -22.02
N ASN A 107 8.95 -4.13 -22.31
CA ASN A 107 8.43 -4.07 -23.68
C ASN A 107 8.57 -2.66 -24.29
N ARG A 108 8.31 -1.61 -23.49
CA ARG A 108 8.49 -0.21 -23.90
C ARG A 108 9.94 0.10 -24.21
N TYR A 109 10.86 -0.35 -23.35
CA TYR A 109 12.29 -0.14 -23.56
C TYR A 109 12.80 -0.85 -24.82
N GLU A 110 12.42 -2.12 -25.03
CA GLU A 110 12.78 -2.88 -26.23
C GLU A 110 12.24 -2.24 -27.52
N ALA A 111 11.03 -1.68 -27.48
CA ALA A 111 10.42 -0.98 -28.61
C ALA A 111 11.01 0.43 -28.87
N GLY A 112 11.97 0.88 -28.05
CA GLY A 112 12.57 2.22 -28.16
C GLY A 112 11.75 3.34 -27.53
N HIS A 113 10.68 3.03 -26.79
CA HIS A 113 9.92 4.00 -25.99
C HIS A 113 10.64 4.28 -24.65
N ILE A 114 11.86 4.82 -24.74
CA ILE A 114 12.79 4.94 -23.61
C ILE A 114 12.22 5.84 -22.50
N ALA A 115 11.63 6.99 -22.84
CA ALA A 115 11.05 7.91 -21.86
C ALA A 115 9.85 7.30 -21.11
N GLU A 116 8.99 6.55 -21.81
CA GLU A 116 7.86 5.85 -21.19
C GLU A 116 8.34 4.74 -20.25
N ALA A 117 9.32 3.95 -20.68
CA ALA A 117 9.92 2.92 -19.83
C ALA A 117 10.60 3.52 -18.58
N ARG A 118 11.27 4.67 -18.74
CA ARG A 118 11.89 5.42 -17.62
C ARG A 118 10.83 5.87 -16.63
N PHE A 119 9.78 6.52 -17.10
CA PHE A 119 8.67 6.97 -16.26
C PHE A 119 8.07 5.81 -15.46
N LEU A 120 7.68 4.72 -16.13
CA LEU A 120 7.11 3.55 -15.47
C LEU A 120 8.07 2.88 -14.48
N LEU A 121 9.39 2.93 -14.73
CA LEU A 121 10.38 2.35 -13.82
C LEU A 121 10.48 3.13 -12.50
N LEU A 122 10.27 4.45 -12.51
CA LEU A 122 10.24 5.25 -11.28
C LEU A 122 9.04 4.88 -10.40
N GLU A 123 7.89 4.57 -11.02
CA GLU A 123 6.66 4.12 -10.36
C GLU A 123 6.78 2.73 -9.69
N VAL A 124 7.79 1.91 -10.05
CA VAL A 124 8.01 0.60 -9.40
C VAL A 124 8.26 0.74 -7.89
N SER A 125 8.81 1.87 -7.46
CA SER A 125 9.04 2.17 -6.06
C SER A 125 7.73 2.23 -5.26
N ASP A 126 6.64 2.72 -5.83
CA ASP A 126 5.30 2.76 -5.23
C ASP A 126 4.79 1.34 -4.92
N HIS A 127 4.91 0.40 -5.86
CA HIS A 127 4.52 -1.00 -5.60
C HIS A 127 5.36 -1.63 -4.50
N CYS A 128 6.66 -1.32 -4.47
CA CYS A 128 7.55 -1.81 -3.43
C CYS A 128 7.13 -1.27 -2.07
N ALA A 129 6.89 0.04 -1.96
CA ALA A 129 6.42 0.69 -0.74
C ALA A 129 5.08 0.13 -0.27
N ALA A 130 4.07 0.05 -1.16
CA ALA A 130 2.75 -0.46 -0.86
C ALA A 130 2.76 -1.94 -0.43
N CYS A 131 3.60 -2.77 -1.05
CA CYS A 131 3.74 -4.19 -0.68
C CYS A 131 4.46 -4.33 0.67
N HIS A 132 5.51 -3.54 0.88
CA HIS A 132 6.34 -3.63 2.06
C HIS A 132 5.74 -3.00 3.30
N SER A 133 4.92 -1.94 3.17
CA SER A 133 4.19 -1.31 4.28
C SER A 133 3.12 -2.23 4.89
N ARG A 134 2.78 -3.33 4.20
CA ARG A 134 1.84 -4.36 4.65
C ARG A 134 2.50 -5.51 5.41
N LEU A 135 3.83 -5.63 5.36
CA LEU A 135 4.50 -6.71 6.06
C LEU A 135 4.40 -6.49 7.58
N PRO A 136 4.16 -7.54 8.37
CA PRO A 136 4.02 -7.42 9.82
C PRO A 136 5.36 -7.16 10.55
N ASP A 137 6.44 -6.98 9.81
CA ASP A 137 7.81 -6.85 10.31
C ASP A 137 8.37 -5.53 9.81
N ASP A 138 8.69 -4.63 10.75
CA ASP A 138 9.28 -3.32 10.51
C ASP A 138 10.82 -3.37 10.42
N ARG A 139 11.44 -4.54 10.67
CA ARG A 139 12.90 -4.66 10.64
C ARG A 139 13.47 -4.39 9.26
N GLU A 140 14.56 -3.65 9.27
CA GLU A 140 15.36 -3.40 8.08
C GLU A 140 15.82 -4.71 7.43
N HIS A 141 15.69 -4.77 6.10
CA HIS A 141 16.13 -5.94 5.35
C HIS A 141 17.53 -5.72 4.75
N PRO A 142 18.52 -6.61 4.98
CA PRO A 142 19.90 -6.44 4.49
C PRO A 142 20.02 -6.28 2.97
N ILE A 143 19.08 -6.87 2.21
CA ILE A 143 19.05 -6.75 0.74
C ILE A 143 18.76 -5.30 0.33
N GLY A 144 17.81 -4.63 1.00
CA GLY A 144 17.44 -3.25 0.70
C GLY A 144 18.57 -2.27 0.99
N ARG A 145 19.30 -2.53 2.09
CA ARG A 145 20.48 -1.74 2.48
C ARG A 145 21.53 -1.63 1.38
N ARG A 146 21.76 -2.69 0.60
CA ARG A 146 22.70 -2.68 -0.53
C ARG A 146 22.32 -1.63 -1.58
N LEU A 147 21.03 -1.44 -1.85
CA LEU A 147 20.56 -0.44 -2.82
C LEU A 147 20.83 0.98 -2.31
N VAL A 148 20.39 1.28 -1.08
CA VAL A 148 20.50 2.64 -0.50
C VAL A 148 21.94 3.04 -0.11
N ASP A 149 22.83 2.05 0.03
CA ASP A 149 24.27 2.27 0.27
C ASP A 149 25.07 2.32 -1.05
N ASP A 150 24.44 2.10 -2.22
CA ASP A 150 25.10 2.30 -3.52
C ASP A 150 25.49 3.77 -3.68
N PRO A 151 26.76 4.09 -4.04
CA PRO A 151 27.20 5.48 -4.17
C PRO A 151 26.36 6.34 -5.12
N ARG A 152 25.75 5.74 -6.15
CA ARG A 152 24.89 6.45 -7.11
C ARG A 152 23.55 6.82 -6.48
N VAL A 153 23.00 5.95 -5.63
CA VAL A 153 21.78 6.23 -4.87
C VAL A 153 22.06 7.20 -3.73
N ALA A 154 23.22 7.08 -3.07
CA ALA A 154 23.63 7.99 -2.01
C ALA A 154 23.88 9.43 -2.51
N ALA A 155 24.17 9.59 -3.81
CA ALA A 155 24.38 10.87 -4.48
C ALA A 155 23.07 11.57 -4.91
N LEU A 156 21.93 10.92 -4.75
CA LEU A 156 20.62 11.54 -5.03
C LEU A 156 20.28 12.60 -4.00
N ASP A 157 19.37 13.49 -4.40
CA ASP A 157 18.79 14.46 -3.49
C ASP A 157 18.00 13.73 -2.39
N LEU A 158 17.86 14.38 -1.24
CA LEU A 158 17.35 13.74 -0.03
C LEU A 158 15.88 13.28 -0.18
N ASP A 159 15.09 14.03 -0.93
CA ASP A 159 13.70 13.76 -1.28
C ASP A 159 13.56 12.55 -2.22
N GLU A 160 14.42 12.42 -3.22
CA GLU A 160 14.45 11.22 -4.07
C GLU A 160 14.92 9.99 -3.29
N ARG A 161 15.91 10.16 -2.42
CA ARG A 161 16.51 9.06 -1.66
C ARG A 161 15.52 8.47 -0.65
N VAL A 162 14.68 9.28 -0.01
CA VAL A 162 13.75 8.79 1.01
C VAL A 162 12.71 7.83 0.42
N GLU A 163 12.26 8.05 -0.81
CA GLU A 163 11.34 7.14 -1.51
C GLU A 163 11.96 5.74 -1.68
N LEU A 164 13.25 5.69 -2.03
CA LEU A 164 13.99 4.43 -2.14
C LEU A 164 14.21 3.75 -0.78
N GLU A 165 14.44 4.54 0.27
CA GLU A 165 14.54 4.03 1.64
C GLU A 165 13.22 3.37 2.07
N VAL A 166 12.06 3.97 1.77
CA VAL A 166 10.75 3.37 2.03
C VAL A 166 10.53 2.11 1.18
N ALA A 167 10.74 2.21 -0.14
CA ALA A 167 10.58 1.10 -1.08
C ALA A 167 11.44 -0.12 -0.72
N THR A 168 12.58 0.09 -0.05
CA THR A 168 13.50 -0.97 0.38
C THR A 168 13.44 -1.34 1.86
N ARG A 169 12.40 -0.92 2.58
CA ARG A 169 12.17 -1.21 4.02
C ARG A 169 13.28 -0.72 4.93
N GLN A 170 13.92 0.39 4.59
CA GLN A 170 14.86 1.07 5.48
C GLN A 170 14.09 2.12 6.29
N PHE A 171 13.04 1.70 6.99
CA PHE A 171 12.02 2.61 7.54
C PHE A 171 12.58 3.58 8.58
N ASP A 172 13.47 3.14 9.47
CA ASP A 172 14.10 4.04 10.44
C ASP A 172 14.96 5.11 9.79
N ARG A 173 15.71 4.72 8.75
CA ARG A 173 16.49 5.63 7.92
C ARG A 173 15.58 6.60 7.16
N ALA A 174 14.52 6.10 6.52
CA ALA A 174 13.53 6.91 5.81
C ALA A 174 12.88 7.96 6.72
N LEU A 175 12.47 7.59 7.93
CA LEU A 175 11.90 8.53 8.89
C LEU A 175 12.91 9.59 9.32
N THR A 176 14.19 9.22 9.47
CA THR A 176 15.26 10.18 9.77
C THR A 176 15.48 11.14 8.59
N SER A 177 15.42 10.65 7.35
CA SER A 177 15.50 11.46 6.13
C SER A 177 14.32 12.44 6.02
N TYR A 178 13.09 11.99 6.24
CA TYR A 178 11.91 12.86 6.31
C TYR A 178 12.01 13.92 7.40
N GLU A 179 12.43 13.54 8.61
CA GLU A 179 12.63 14.48 9.72
C GLU A 179 13.69 15.54 9.38
N THR A 180 14.72 15.16 8.62
CA THR A 180 15.72 16.09 8.11
C THR A 180 15.11 17.06 7.09
N LEU A 181 14.32 16.57 6.13
CA LEU A 181 13.58 17.42 5.18
C LEU A 181 12.66 18.41 5.89
N PHE A 182 11.94 17.98 6.93
CA PHE A 182 11.02 18.85 7.68
C PHE A 182 11.73 19.96 8.46
N ALA A 183 12.97 19.70 8.90
CA ALA A 183 13.79 20.66 9.63
C ALA A 183 14.54 21.63 8.72
N ASP A 184 14.69 21.30 7.43
CA ASP A 184 15.41 22.11 6.46
C ASP A 184 14.60 23.36 6.07
N PRO A 185 15.14 24.58 6.26
CA PRO A 185 14.47 25.81 5.87
C PRO A 185 14.38 26.00 4.34
N ASP A 186 15.21 25.31 3.55
CA ASP A 186 15.20 25.42 2.09
C ASP A 186 14.01 24.66 1.47
N PHE A 187 13.44 23.71 2.21
CA PHE A 187 12.16 23.07 1.87
C PHE A 187 11.02 23.78 2.58
N SER A 188 10.14 24.42 1.81
CA SER A 188 8.94 25.03 2.38
C SER A 188 7.94 23.94 2.80
N PRO A 189 7.13 24.14 3.86
CA PRO A 189 6.08 23.19 4.24
C PRO A 189 5.06 22.93 3.14
N ALA A 190 4.88 23.88 2.22
CA ALA A 190 4.02 23.70 1.05
C ALA A 190 4.61 22.70 0.04
N GLU A 191 5.91 22.77 -0.23
CA GLU A 191 6.61 21.80 -1.10
C GLU A 191 6.62 20.40 -0.46
N LEU A 192 6.89 20.32 0.85
CA LEU A 192 6.85 19.05 1.60
C LEU A 192 5.46 18.38 1.51
N ASP A 193 4.38 19.16 1.55
CA ASP A 193 3.02 18.65 1.40
C ASP A 193 2.70 18.29 -0.06
N LEU A 194 3.11 19.13 -1.01
CA LEU A 194 2.88 18.93 -2.44
C LEU A 194 3.57 17.66 -2.94
N HIS A 195 4.82 17.44 -2.56
CA HIS A 195 5.59 16.23 -2.91
C HIS A 195 5.20 15.02 -2.05
N GLY A 196 4.24 15.15 -1.13
CA GLY A 196 3.71 14.04 -0.35
C GLY A 196 4.65 13.50 0.73
N HIS A 197 5.74 14.21 1.06
CA HIS A 197 6.69 13.77 2.10
C HIS A 197 6.04 13.67 3.48
N ILE A 198 5.09 14.56 3.79
CA ILE A 198 4.32 14.51 5.05
C ILE A 198 3.50 13.21 5.15
N ASP A 199 2.96 12.74 4.03
CA ASP A 199 2.08 11.58 3.96
C ASP A 199 2.89 10.30 3.99
N GLY A 200 3.97 10.25 3.21
CA GLY A 200 4.94 9.15 3.26
C GLY A 200 5.50 8.96 4.67
N TYR A 201 5.84 10.06 5.36
CA TYR A 201 6.25 10.00 6.77
C TYR A 201 5.15 9.41 7.66
N LEU A 202 3.91 9.90 7.56
CA LEU A 202 2.78 9.39 8.34
C LEU A 202 2.48 7.92 8.04
N GLU A 203 2.55 7.51 6.78
CA GLU A 203 2.33 6.13 6.38
C GLU A 203 3.37 5.22 7.06
N VAL A 204 4.65 5.56 6.96
CA VAL A 204 5.70 4.76 7.59
C VAL A 204 5.57 4.77 9.12
N VAL A 205 5.46 5.93 9.75
CA VAL A 205 5.51 6.02 11.22
C VAL A 205 4.21 5.50 11.88
N VAL A 206 3.04 5.74 11.27
CA VAL A 206 1.74 5.36 11.86
C VAL A 206 1.27 3.99 11.37
N ARG A 207 1.23 3.76 10.06
CA ARG A 207 0.69 2.51 9.50
C ARG A 207 1.68 1.35 9.67
N VAL A 208 2.96 1.59 9.34
CA VAL A 208 3.99 0.53 9.33
C VAL A 208 4.58 0.29 10.71
N GLN A 209 5.25 1.29 11.28
CA GLN A 209 5.94 1.15 12.57
C GLN A 209 5.01 1.22 13.78
N ASN A 210 3.80 1.79 13.62
CA ASN A 210 2.86 1.98 14.72
C ASN A 210 3.48 2.77 15.90
N ASP A 211 4.22 3.84 15.58
CA ASP A 211 4.90 4.73 16.53
C ASP A 211 4.26 6.14 16.53
N PRO A 212 3.05 6.31 17.12
CA PRO A 212 2.42 7.62 17.21
C PRO A 212 3.23 8.63 18.05
N THR A 213 4.13 8.16 18.90
CA THR A 213 4.95 9.01 19.78
C THR A 213 6.03 9.76 19.00
N ARG A 214 6.75 9.07 18.11
CA ARG A 214 7.68 9.71 17.18
C ARG A 214 6.96 10.72 16.30
N ALA A 215 5.84 10.33 15.70
CA ALA A 215 5.02 11.21 14.87
C ALA A 215 4.60 12.49 15.62
N LEU A 216 4.10 12.35 16.85
CA LEU A 216 3.63 13.46 17.66
C LEU A 216 4.75 14.45 17.99
N ARG A 217 5.95 13.95 18.32
CA ARG A 217 7.12 14.80 18.56
C ARG A 217 7.49 15.58 17.30
N THR A 218 7.66 14.89 16.17
CA THR A 218 8.07 15.49 14.90
C THR A 218 7.08 16.55 14.43
N PHE A 219 5.76 16.28 14.50
CA PHE A 219 4.75 17.23 14.04
C PHE A 219 4.55 18.42 14.98
N ARG A 220 4.81 18.28 16.29
CA ARG A 220 4.87 19.44 17.19
C ARG A 220 5.98 20.40 16.77
N THR A 221 7.16 19.89 16.44
CA THR A 221 8.27 20.72 15.93
C THR A 221 7.93 21.34 14.58
N LEU A 222 7.36 20.58 13.63
CA LEU A 222 6.95 21.12 12.34
C LEU A 222 5.93 22.25 12.48
N ALA A 223 4.96 22.12 13.39
CA ALA A 223 3.92 23.12 13.65
C ALA A 223 4.46 24.47 14.19
N GLU A 224 5.68 24.49 14.71
CA GLU A 224 6.35 25.71 15.19
C GLU A 224 6.93 26.57 14.04
N ARG A 225 7.04 26.02 12.82
CA ARG A 225 7.53 26.83 11.70
C ARG A 225 6.55 27.95 11.35
N LYS A 226 7.11 29.13 11.07
CA LYS A 226 6.34 30.37 10.83
C LYS A 226 5.78 30.46 9.41
N ASP A 227 6.37 29.71 8.48
CA ASP A 227 6.04 29.65 7.06
C ASP A 227 4.94 28.60 6.73
N LEU A 228 4.34 27.95 7.74
CA LEU A 228 3.24 27.00 7.53
C LEU A 228 2.03 27.65 6.85
N PRO A 229 1.56 27.13 5.70
CA PRO A 229 0.28 27.49 5.12
C PRO A 229 -0.88 27.25 6.08
N ALA A 230 -1.93 28.06 6.00
CA ALA A 230 -3.07 27.98 6.91
C ALA A 230 -3.76 26.60 6.89
N ALA A 231 -3.97 26.03 5.70
CA ALA A 231 -4.56 24.71 5.54
C ALA A 231 -3.70 23.60 6.18
N LEU A 232 -2.39 23.63 5.95
CA LEU A 232 -1.48 22.65 6.57
C LEU A 232 -1.42 22.81 8.10
N ARG A 233 -1.54 24.04 8.62
CA ARG A 233 -1.62 24.30 10.06
C ARG A 233 -2.86 23.68 10.69
N GLU A 234 -4.01 23.77 10.02
CA GLU A 234 -5.26 23.13 10.46
C GLU A 234 -5.11 21.59 10.46
N ASN A 235 -4.59 21.03 9.36
CA ASN A 235 -4.32 19.60 9.24
C ASN A 235 -3.36 19.09 10.33
N LEU A 236 -2.21 19.76 10.54
CA LEU A 236 -1.26 19.40 11.59
C LEU A 236 -1.88 19.49 12.99
N GLY A 237 -2.74 20.47 13.25
CA GLY A 237 -3.49 20.57 14.49
C GLY A 237 -4.38 19.35 14.74
N ALA A 238 -5.13 18.93 13.72
CA ALA A 238 -5.98 17.74 13.77
C ALA A 238 -5.15 16.46 13.94
N TRP A 239 -4.08 16.29 13.16
CA TRP A 239 -3.20 15.12 13.24
C TRP A 239 -2.54 14.99 14.61
N ILE A 240 -2.03 16.08 15.19
CA ILE A 240 -1.46 16.10 16.53
C ILE A 240 -2.50 15.69 17.58
N ALA A 241 -3.76 16.10 17.44
CA ALA A 241 -4.83 15.69 18.35
C ALA A 241 -5.11 14.17 18.22
N SER A 242 -5.24 13.65 17.00
CA SER A 242 -5.43 12.22 16.74
C SER A 242 -4.28 11.37 17.27
N LEU A 243 -3.02 11.78 17.04
CA LEU A 243 -1.84 11.08 17.56
C LEU A 243 -1.83 10.98 19.10
N ARG A 244 -2.23 12.05 19.80
CA ARG A 244 -2.37 12.02 21.29
C ARG A 244 -3.45 11.06 21.76
N MET A 245 -4.58 11.00 21.04
CA MET A 245 -5.63 10.04 21.37
C MET A 245 -5.15 8.61 21.19
N LEU A 246 -4.36 8.35 20.13
CA LEU A 246 -3.80 7.03 19.85
C LEU A 246 -2.77 6.59 20.90
N GLU A 247 -1.88 7.46 21.37
CA GLU A 247 -0.90 7.15 22.44
C GLU A 247 -1.56 6.63 23.73
N GLY A 248 -2.75 7.16 24.06
CA GLY A 248 -3.50 6.79 25.27
C GLY A 248 -4.56 5.70 25.06
N ARG A 249 -4.72 5.20 23.83
CA ARG A 249 -5.82 4.28 23.50
C ARG A 249 -5.52 2.88 24.06
N PRO A 250 -6.45 2.26 24.81
CA PRO A 250 -6.31 0.85 25.17
C PRO A 250 -6.35 -0.03 23.90
N PRO A 251 -5.65 -1.18 23.89
CA PRO A 251 -5.78 -2.13 22.79
C PRO A 251 -7.26 -2.48 22.55
N ALA A 252 -7.68 -2.42 21.29
CA ALA A 252 -9.03 -2.81 20.92
C ALA A 252 -9.27 -4.31 21.18
N SER A 253 -10.52 -4.68 21.48
CA SER A 253 -10.90 -6.08 21.68
C SER A 253 -10.71 -6.93 20.43
N SER A 254 -10.81 -6.33 19.24
CA SER A 254 -10.40 -6.92 17.96
C SER A 254 -9.83 -5.85 17.02
N PRO A 255 -8.87 -6.19 16.14
CA PRO A 255 -8.35 -5.26 15.13
C PRO A 255 -9.44 -4.68 14.22
N LEU A 256 -10.39 -5.52 13.76
CA LEU A 256 -11.52 -5.09 12.93
C LEU A 256 -12.44 -4.11 13.67
N GLY A 257 -12.74 -4.39 14.95
CA GLY A 257 -13.51 -3.49 15.80
C GLY A 257 -12.83 -2.14 16.01
N GLY A 258 -11.52 -2.16 16.33
CA GLY A 258 -10.73 -0.94 16.50
C GLY A 258 -10.63 -0.11 15.23
N ALA A 259 -10.47 -0.74 14.07
CA ALA A 259 -10.48 -0.08 12.77
C ALA A 259 -11.84 0.58 12.48
N ARG A 260 -12.95 -0.12 12.73
CA ARG A 260 -14.31 0.44 12.56
C ARG A 260 -14.52 1.70 13.39
N GLU A 261 -14.11 1.68 14.66
CA GLU A 261 -14.21 2.84 15.55
C GLU A 261 -13.38 4.03 15.05
N LEU A 262 -12.16 3.79 14.55
CA LEU A 262 -11.30 4.84 13.99
C LEU A 262 -11.87 5.44 12.70
N ILE A 263 -12.45 4.62 11.83
CA ILE A 263 -13.09 5.06 10.59
C ILE A 263 -14.33 5.90 10.91
N ALA A 264 -15.16 5.46 11.86
CA ALA A 264 -16.31 6.26 12.30
C ALA A 264 -15.89 7.62 12.86
N GLN A 265 -14.82 7.67 13.65
CA GLN A 265 -14.22 8.92 14.14
C GLN A 265 -13.64 9.80 13.03
N ALA A 266 -13.19 9.19 11.92
CA ALA A 266 -12.63 9.87 10.76
C ALA A 266 -13.70 10.48 9.84
N GLN A 267 -14.89 9.87 9.77
CA GLN A 267 -15.99 10.32 8.91
C GLN A 267 -16.80 11.48 9.50
N ASP A 268 -16.95 11.55 10.83
CA ASP A 268 -17.68 12.62 11.52
C ASP A 268 -17.12 14.05 11.28
N PRO A 269 -15.78 14.27 11.23
CA PRO A 269 -15.22 15.61 11.01
C PRO A 269 -15.00 16.02 9.55
N SER A 270 -15.07 15.10 8.58
CA SER A 270 -14.67 15.38 7.19
C SER A 270 -15.65 16.36 6.54
N ARG A 271 -15.26 17.63 6.43
CA ARG A 271 -16.15 18.69 5.93
C ARG A 271 -16.31 18.66 4.40
N TYR A 272 -15.28 18.16 3.70
CA TYR A 272 -15.19 18.12 2.25
C TYR A 272 -14.35 16.91 1.79
N PRO A 273 -14.49 16.45 0.53
CA PRO A 273 -13.75 15.29 0.01
C PRO A 273 -12.23 15.37 0.17
N ASP A 274 -11.64 16.57 0.07
CA ASP A 274 -10.20 16.81 0.21
C ASP A 274 -9.74 17.12 1.65
N ASP A 275 -10.63 16.96 2.63
CA ASP A 275 -10.30 17.18 4.04
C ASP A 275 -9.40 16.06 4.56
N ARG A 276 -8.13 16.42 4.80
CA ARG A 276 -7.09 15.48 5.25
C ARG A 276 -6.96 15.43 6.76
N SER A 277 -7.79 16.15 7.53
CA SER A 277 -7.75 16.16 9.00
C SER A 277 -7.84 14.77 9.64
N ALA A 278 -8.48 13.82 8.96
CA ALA A 278 -8.69 12.45 9.42
C ALA A 278 -7.60 11.44 9.00
N LEU A 279 -6.56 11.87 8.24
CA LEU A 279 -5.53 10.98 7.67
C LEU A 279 -4.89 10.03 8.70
N VAL A 280 -4.53 10.53 9.88
CA VAL A 280 -3.92 9.72 10.95
C VAL A 280 -4.82 8.54 11.37
N ASN A 281 -6.13 8.77 11.51
CA ASN A 281 -7.07 7.71 11.90
C ASN A 281 -7.19 6.65 10.80
N TYR A 282 -7.25 7.07 9.53
CA TYR A 282 -7.29 6.16 8.39
C TYR A 282 -6.00 5.33 8.25
N LEU A 283 -4.82 5.95 8.42
CA LEU A 283 -3.55 5.23 8.39
C LEU A 283 -3.42 4.21 9.53
N PHE A 284 -3.82 4.57 10.74
CA PHE A 284 -3.82 3.64 11.86
C PHE A 284 -4.82 2.49 11.66
N ALA A 285 -6.04 2.80 11.21
CA ALA A 285 -7.07 1.81 10.92
C ALA A 285 -6.65 0.82 9.83
N SER A 286 -6.06 1.32 8.73
CA SER A 286 -5.55 0.44 7.67
C SER A 286 -4.38 -0.43 8.14
N GLY A 287 -3.51 0.07 9.03
CA GLY A 287 -2.49 -0.76 9.68
C GLY A 287 -3.11 -1.95 10.46
N LEU A 288 -4.21 -1.70 11.20
CA LEU A 288 -4.95 -2.76 11.90
C LEU A 288 -5.58 -3.76 10.92
N LEU A 289 -6.21 -3.27 9.86
CA LEU A 289 -6.88 -4.10 8.85
C LEU A 289 -5.88 -4.94 8.06
N ASN A 290 -4.74 -4.39 7.65
CA ASN A 290 -3.69 -5.14 6.94
C ASN A 290 -3.14 -6.29 7.78
N ARG A 291 -2.99 -6.12 9.10
CA ARG A 291 -2.63 -7.23 9.99
C ARG A 291 -3.78 -8.23 10.13
N PHE A 292 -5.01 -7.74 10.23
CA PHE A 292 -6.21 -8.57 10.35
C PHE A 292 -6.39 -9.52 9.16
N THR A 293 -6.21 -9.04 7.92
CA THR A 293 -6.39 -9.86 6.71
C THR A 293 -5.36 -10.99 6.58
N THR A 294 -4.22 -10.90 7.28
CA THR A 294 -3.20 -11.96 7.34
C THR A 294 -3.42 -12.97 8.48
N THR A 295 -4.44 -12.76 9.32
CA THR A 295 -4.72 -13.63 10.47
C THR A 295 -5.44 -14.91 10.02
N SER A 296 -4.98 -16.08 10.48
CA SER A 296 -5.65 -17.35 10.18
C SER A 296 -7.00 -17.48 10.88
N GLY A 297 -7.97 -18.13 10.22
CA GLY A 297 -9.28 -18.44 10.82
C GLY A 297 -10.30 -17.31 10.77
N VAL A 298 -10.01 -16.22 10.07
CA VAL A 298 -10.97 -15.14 9.78
C VAL A 298 -12.07 -15.66 8.86
N THR A 299 -13.33 -15.30 9.14
CA THR A 299 -14.46 -15.70 8.30
C THR A 299 -14.50 -14.92 7.00
N SER A 300 -15.09 -15.47 5.93
CA SER A 300 -15.26 -14.72 4.67
C SER A 300 -16.05 -13.42 4.87
N SER A 301 -17.02 -13.40 5.79
CA SER A 301 -17.77 -12.19 6.12
C SER A 301 -16.90 -11.11 6.76
N ASP A 302 -16.06 -11.48 7.74
CA ASP A 302 -15.18 -10.52 8.41
C ASP A 302 -14.07 -10.04 7.47
N LEU A 303 -13.55 -10.92 6.60
CA LEU A 303 -12.58 -10.56 5.58
C LEU A 303 -13.21 -9.62 4.54
N GLY A 304 -14.47 -9.87 4.15
CA GLY A 304 -15.24 -8.99 3.27
C GLY A 304 -15.44 -7.60 3.88
N GLU A 305 -15.78 -7.52 5.17
CA GLU A 305 -15.89 -6.24 5.87
C GLU A 305 -14.53 -5.53 5.95
N ALA A 306 -13.45 -6.24 6.26
CA ALA A 306 -12.12 -5.67 6.28
C ALA A 306 -11.69 -5.12 4.92
N CYS A 307 -12.03 -5.82 3.82
CA CYS A 307 -11.82 -5.33 2.46
C CYS A 307 -12.65 -4.08 2.20
N TYR A 308 -13.93 -4.06 2.55
CA TYR A 308 -14.76 -2.84 2.38
C TYR A 308 -14.14 -1.64 3.11
N LEU A 309 -13.76 -1.80 4.37
CA LEU A 309 -13.16 -0.74 5.17
C LEU A 309 -11.80 -0.28 4.61
N LEU A 310 -10.99 -1.21 4.07
CA LEU A 310 -9.77 -0.85 3.35
C LEU A 310 -10.09 -0.07 2.08
N GLY A 311 -11.08 -0.47 1.28
CA GLY A 311 -11.51 0.28 0.10
C GLY A 311 -11.99 1.71 0.43
N VAL A 312 -12.73 1.87 1.52
CA VAL A 312 -13.12 3.20 2.04
C VAL A 312 -11.90 4.01 2.47
N ILE A 313 -10.90 3.41 3.11
CA ILE A 313 -9.68 4.11 3.52
C ILE A 313 -8.86 4.52 2.30
N GLU A 314 -8.58 3.58 1.40
CA GLU A 314 -7.72 3.80 0.22
C GLU A 314 -8.30 4.87 -0.71
N SER A 315 -9.63 4.99 -0.82
CA SER A 315 -10.30 6.06 -1.58
C SER A 315 -10.12 7.46 -0.97
N ARG A 316 -9.65 7.55 0.28
CA ARG A 316 -9.45 8.81 1.02
C ARG A 316 -7.98 9.16 1.24
N ILE A 317 -7.09 8.18 1.26
CA ILE A 317 -5.66 8.39 1.49
C ILE A 317 -4.82 8.31 0.22
N GLY A 318 -5.31 7.65 -0.83
CA GLY A 318 -4.53 7.35 -2.03
C GLY A 318 -4.14 8.63 -2.77
N ARG A 319 -2.83 8.85 -2.92
CA ARG A 319 -2.27 9.90 -3.78
C ARG A 319 -1.75 9.38 -5.11
N SER A 320 -1.32 8.11 -5.16
CA SER A 320 -0.82 7.51 -6.39
C SER A 320 -2.01 7.20 -7.29
N PHE A 321 -2.19 8.02 -8.33
CA PHE A 321 -3.17 7.79 -9.39
C PHE A 321 -2.95 6.43 -10.06
N TRP A 322 -1.71 5.93 -10.05
CA TRP A 322 -1.29 4.73 -10.77
C TRP A 322 -1.48 3.44 -9.97
N LEU A 323 -1.45 3.51 -8.63
CA LEU A 323 -1.59 2.36 -7.76
C LEU A 323 -2.74 2.55 -6.75
N SER A 324 -3.98 2.60 -7.27
CA SER A 324 -5.17 2.54 -6.42
C SER A 324 -5.49 1.10 -6.03
N GLN A 325 -5.58 0.84 -4.71
CA GLN A 325 -6.09 -0.42 -4.19
C GLN A 325 -7.60 -0.37 -3.89
N THR A 326 -8.24 0.78 -4.07
CA THR A 326 -9.66 1.03 -3.76
C THR A 326 -10.56 0.04 -4.48
N GLU A 327 -10.50 0.00 -5.82
CA GLU A 327 -11.36 -0.85 -6.64
C GLU A 327 -11.20 -2.32 -6.25
N PHE A 328 -9.94 -2.77 -6.12
CA PHE A 328 -9.62 -4.12 -5.72
C PHE A 328 -10.30 -4.49 -4.40
N TYR A 329 -10.15 -3.66 -3.37
CA TYR A 329 -10.72 -3.96 -2.06
C TYR A 329 -12.26 -3.94 -2.07
N LEU A 330 -12.89 -3.01 -2.79
CA LEU A 330 -14.34 -2.96 -2.91
C LEU A 330 -14.89 -4.18 -3.66
N GLU A 331 -14.25 -4.59 -4.76
CA GLU A 331 -14.60 -5.82 -5.47
C GLU A 331 -14.46 -7.06 -4.57
N GLN A 332 -13.35 -7.17 -3.82
CA GLN A 332 -13.17 -8.30 -2.90
C GLN A 332 -14.24 -8.32 -1.81
N ALA A 333 -14.66 -7.16 -1.29
CA ALA A 333 -15.73 -7.08 -0.29
C ALA A 333 -17.05 -7.68 -0.80
N ILE A 334 -17.43 -7.34 -2.04
CA ILE A 334 -18.63 -7.85 -2.71
C ILE A 334 -18.53 -9.37 -2.91
N LEU A 335 -17.40 -9.85 -3.41
CA LEU A 335 -17.20 -11.26 -3.73
C LEU A 335 -17.18 -12.16 -2.48
N LEU A 336 -16.58 -11.68 -1.38
CA LEU A 336 -16.42 -12.45 -0.16
C LEU A 336 -17.72 -12.57 0.64
N ALA A 337 -18.60 -11.57 0.56
CA ALA A 337 -19.78 -11.50 1.40
C ALA A 337 -20.96 -10.74 0.73
N PRO A 338 -21.46 -11.22 -0.43
CA PRO A 338 -22.40 -10.48 -1.29
C PRO A 338 -23.76 -10.19 -0.64
N GLU A 339 -24.13 -10.92 0.42
CA GLU A 339 -25.40 -10.73 1.13
C GLU A 339 -25.30 -9.72 2.30
N ARG A 340 -24.12 -9.15 2.55
CA ARG A 340 -23.90 -8.19 3.65
C ARG A 340 -24.20 -6.77 3.20
N ALA A 341 -24.66 -5.92 4.13
CA ALA A 341 -24.98 -4.53 3.84
C ALA A 341 -23.80 -3.77 3.20
N PHE A 342 -22.59 -3.96 3.73
CA PHE A 342 -21.38 -3.33 3.20
C PHE A 342 -21.04 -3.73 1.75
N ALA A 343 -21.59 -4.83 1.22
CA ALA A 343 -21.38 -5.20 -0.18
C ALA A 343 -22.15 -4.26 -1.12
N ASN A 344 -23.33 -3.81 -0.72
CA ASN A 344 -24.08 -2.79 -1.47
C ASN A 344 -23.34 -1.44 -1.38
N ASP A 345 -22.90 -1.05 -0.18
CA ASP A 345 -22.13 0.18 0.01
C ASP A 345 -20.82 0.16 -0.79
N ALA A 346 -20.17 -1.00 -0.90
CA ALA A 346 -18.97 -1.18 -1.72
C ALA A 346 -19.26 -1.01 -3.21
N TYR A 347 -20.40 -1.53 -3.68
CA TYR A 347 -20.82 -1.39 -5.06
C TYR A 347 -21.13 0.07 -5.42
N GLU A 348 -21.88 0.77 -4.56
CA GLU A 348 -22.18 2.20 -4.74
C GLU A 348 -20.89 3.05 -4.79
N LEU A 349 -19.96 2.82 -3.87
CA LEU A 349 -18.69 3.54 -3.86
C LEU A 349 -17.81 3.21 -5.08
N LEU A 350 -17.87 1.98 -5.60
CA LEU A 350 -17.16 1.60 -6.82
C LEU A 350 -17.74 2.31 -8.04
N GLU A 351 -19.07 2.45 -8.14
CA GLU A 351 -19.70 3.23 -9.20
C GLU A 351 -19.30 4.70 -9.15
N GLU A 352 -19.23 5.31 -7.96
CA GLU A 352 -18.75 6.69 -7.80
C GLU A 352 -17.26 6.86 -8.19
N PHE A 353 -16.43 5.85 -7.92
CA PHE A 353 -14.99 5.92 -8.19
C PHE A 353 -14.65 5.77 -9.69
N LEU A 354 -15.50 5.10 -10.46
CA LEU A 354 -15.28 4.83 -11.89
C LEU A 354 -15.82 5.91 -12.85
N VAL A 355 -16.61 6.86 -12.34
CA VAL A 355 -17.23 7.96 -13.10
C VAL A 355 -16.38 9.22 -13.00
#